data_AF-X1QVE1-F1
#
_entry.id   AF-X1QVE1-F1
#
_cell.length_a   1.000
_cell.length_b   1.000
_cell.length_c   1.000
_cell.angle_alpha   90.00
_cell.angle_beta   90.00
_cell.angle_gamma   90.00
#
_symmetry.space_group_name_H-M   'P 1'
#
loop_
_entity.id
_entity.type
_entity.pdbx_description
1 polymer ?
#
loop_
_entity_poly.entity_id
_entity_poly.type
_entity_poly.pdbx_seq_one_letter_code
_entity_poly.pdbx_strand_id
1 'polypeptide(L)'
;MNKKDSAPKTGFQKIIDFFNNNLEMNHPIAIAEVVEKTGFSWSFVKKTLAKIKEEYDGFHFEKSGSTWIMWKDRNHLIKKLDETCSRFLKDDEKEC
;
A
#
# COMPACT_ATOMS: atom_id res chain seq x y z
N MET A 1 -18.48 12.39 21.61
CA MET A 1 -17.70 12.59 20.36
C MET A 1 -16.22 12.50 20.70
N ASN A 2 -15.59 11.34 20.46
CA ASN A 2 -14.17 11.14 20.72
C ASN A 2 -13.38 11.73 19.54
N LYS A 3 -12.90 12.97 19.67
CA LYS A 3 -11.88 13.51 18.77
C LYS A 3 -10.61 12.68 19.01
N LYS A 4 -10.36 11.70 18.15
CA LYS A 4 -9.04 11.09 18.07
C LYS A 4 -8.12 12.20 17.57
N ASP A 5 -7.32 12.78 18.46
CA ASP A 5 -6.15 13.57 18.09
C ASP A 5 -5.21 12.65 17.30
N SER A 6 -5.47 12.49 16.01
CA SER A 6 -4.63 11.67 15.15
C SER A 6 -3.33 12.43 14.96
N ALA A 7 -2.26 11.89 15.52
CA ALA A 7 -0.90 12.31 15.20
C ALA A 7 -0.75 12.58 13.69
N PRO A 8 0.06 13.56 13.28
CA PRO A 8 0.21 13.91 11.87
C PRO A 8 0.53 12.66 11.04
N LYS A 9 -0.30 12.39 10.02
CA LYS A 9 -0.12 11.23 9.14
C LYS A 9 1.26 11.27 8.51
N THR A 10 2.00 10.17 8.66
CA THR A 10 3.32 10.01 8.05
C THR A 10 3.22 10.04 6.52
N GLY A 11 4.32 10.34 5.82
CA GLY A 11 4.35 10.30 4.36
C GLY A 11 3.94 8.93 3.79
N PHE A 12 4.31 7.86 4.50
CA PHE A 12 3.88 6.50 4.18
C PHE A 12 2.36 6.34 4.25
N GLN A 13 1.73 6.78 5.34
CA GLN A 13 0.28 6.70 5.51
C GLN A 13 -0.46 7.51 4.43
N LYS A 14 0.07 8.69 4.08
CA LYS A 14 -0.51 9.52 3.01
C LYS A 14 -0.50 8.81 1.65
N ILE A 15 0.55 8.04 1.34
CA ILE A 15 0.61 7.26 0.10
C ILE A 15 -0.39 6.08 0.14
N ILE A 16 -0.50 5.38 1.26
CA ILE A 16 -1.52 4.32 1.41
C ILE A 16 -2.94 4.88 1.27
N ASP A 17 -3.21 6.02 1.91
CA ASP A 17 -4.51 6.67 1.86
C ASP A 17 -4.87 7.11 0.44
N PHE A 18 -3.87 7.54 -0.35
CA PHE A 18 -4.06 7.82 -1.77
C PHE A 18 -4.55 6.58 -2.53
N PHE A 19 -3.92 5.42 -2.33
CA PHE A 19 -4.34 4.19 -2.99
C PHE A 19 -5.70 3.69 -2.53
N ASN A 20 -6.02 3.81 -1.25
CA ASN A 20 -7.29 3.31 -0.72
C ASN A 20 -8.48 4.19 -1.08
N ASN A 21 -8.30 5.53 -1.12
CA ASN A 21 -9.40 6.47 -1.27
C ASN A 21 -9.51 7.11 -2.66
N ASN A 22 -8.40 7.20 -3.41
CA ASN A 22 -8.37 7.97 -4.66
C ASN A 22 -8.10 7.11 -5.90
N LEU A 23 -7.44 5.96 -5.77
CA LEU A 23 -7.20 5.08 -6.91
C LEU A 23 -8.37 4.12 -7.11
N GLU A 24 -8.82 3.95 -8.34
CA GLU A 24 -9.80 2.93 -8.69
C GLU A 24 -9.15 1.55 -8.85
N MET A 25 -9.93 0.50 -8.67
CA MET A 25 -9.45 -0.87 -8.80
C MET A 25 -9.14 -1.19 -10.27
N ASN A 26 -8.05 -1.92 -10.53
CA ASN A 26 -7.57 -2.30 -11.86
C ASN A 26 -7.37 -1.11 -12.81
N HIS A 27 -7.05 0.06 -12.27
CA HIS A 27 -6.70 1.26 -13.03
C HIS A 27 -5.19 1.54 -12.91
N PRO A 28 -4.37 1.16 -13.91
CA PRO A 28 -2.94 1.41 -13.87
C PRO A 28 -2.61 2.88 -14.01
N ILE A 29 -1.77 3.38 -13.11
CA ILE A 29 -1.23 4.73 -13.14
C ILE A 29 0.30 4.70 -13.19
N ALA A 30 0.89 5.77 -13.71
CA ALA A 30 2.34 5.92 -13.74
C ALA A 30 2.87 6.52 -12.42
N ILE A 31 4.14 6.22 -12.09
CA ILE A 31 4.78 6.79 -10.89
C ILE A 31 4.81 8.32 -10.90
N ALA A 32 4.86 8.94 -12.09
CA ALA A 32 4.84 10.39 -12.24
C ALA A 32 3.53 10.99 -11.71
N GLU A 33 2.40 10.32 -11.93
CA GLU A 33 1.10 10.77 -11.45
C GLU A 33 1.01 10.67 -9.92
N VAL A 34 1.59 9.63 -9.31
CA VAL A 34 1.67 9.53 -7.84
C VAL A 34 2.54 10.65 -7.27
N VAL A 35 3.68 10.94 -7.89
CA VAL A 35 4.56 12.05 -7.49
C VAL A 35 3.82 13.39 -7.56
N GLU A 36 3.11 13.64 -8.64
CA GLU A 36 2.32 14.86 -8.83
C GLU A 36 1.18 14.98 -7.81
N LYS A 37 0.37 13.93 -7.66
CA LYS A 37 -0.81 13.96 -6.77
C LYS A 37 -0.46 13.96 -5.29
N THR A 38 0.68 13.38 -4.90
CA THR A 38 1.10 13.32 -3.49
C THR A 38 2.08 14.44 -3.10
N GLY A 39 2.73 15.09 -4.07
CA GLY A 39 3.74 16.13 -3.85
C GLY A 39 5.05 15.61 -3.25
N PHE A 40 5.25 14.29 -3.17
CA PHE A 40 6.48 13.70 -2.65
C PHE A 40 7.54 13.52 -3.73
N SER A 41 8.81 13.50 -3.33
CA SER A 41 9.91 13.27 -4.27
C SER A 41 9.83 11.87 -4.90
N TRP A 42 10.26 11.76 -6.16
CA TRP A 42 10.24 10.49 -6.90
C TRP A 42 10.95 9.36 -6.16
N SER A 43 12.12 9.65 -5.58
CA SER A 43 12.91 8.66 -4.82
C SER A 43 12.18 8.19 -3.56
N PHE A 44 11.45 9.09 -2.88
CA PHE A 44 10.63 8.71 -1.72
C PHE A 44 9.46 7.84 -2.15
N VAL A 45 8.68 8.28 -3.15
CA VAL A 45 7.55 7.52 -3.69
C VAL A 45 8.01 6.13 -4.11
N LYS A 46 9.05 6.02 -4.93
CA LYS A 46 9.56 4.72 -5.39
C LYS A 46 9.92 3.77 -4.24
N LYS A 47 10.63 4.27 -3.21
CA LYS A 47 10.98 3.47 -2.03
C LYS A 47 9.72 3.02 -1.27
N THR A 48 8.75 3.92 -1.11
CA THR A 48 7.49 3.59 -0.44
C THR A 48 6.67 2.57 -1.23
N LEU A 49 6.55 2.70 -2.55
CA LEU A 49 5.81 1.74 -3.38
C LEU A 49 6.45 0.36 -3.36
N ALA A 50 7.79 0.28 -3.39
CA ALA A 50 8.51 -0.98 -3.23
C ALA A 50 8.17 -1.65 -1.89
N LYS A 51 8.19 -0.87 -0.80
CA LYS A 51 7.79 -1.34 0.54
C LYS A 51 6.34 -1.81 0.59
N ILE A 52 5.41 -1.07 -0.03
CA ILE A 52 3.99 -1.46 -0.09
C ILE A 52 3.82 -2.79 -0.83
N LYS A 53 4.51 -2.99 -1.96
CA LYS A 53 4.49 -4.26 -2.71
C LYS A 53 4.96 -5.45 -1.85
N GLU A 54 5.93 -5.22 -0.98
CA GLU A 54 6.44 -6.26 -0.08
C GLU A 54 5.46 -6.57 1.05
N GLU A 55 4.91 -5.54 1.70
CA GLU A 55 4.13 -5.69 2.95
C GLU A 55 2.61 -5.84 2.75
N TYR A 56 2.06 -5.49 1.59
CA TYR A 56 0.61 -5.45 1.35
C TYR A 56 0.18 -6.35 0.18
N ASP A 57 -0.98 -6.98 0.34
CA ASP A 57 -1.68 -7.73 -0.70
C ASP A 57 -2.56 -6.81 -1.55
N GLY A 58 -2.65 -7.18 -2.83
CA GLY A 58 -3.48 -6.51 -3.82
C GLY A 58 -2.90 -5.20 -4.35
N PHE A 59 -1.60 -4.97 -4.14
CA PHE A 59 -0.84 -3.88 -4.76
C PHE A 59 0.16 -4.42 -5.78
N HIS A 60 0.14 -3.87 -6.99
CA HIS A 60 1.04 -4.22 -8.06
C HIS A 60 1.94 -3.05 -8.40
N PHE A 61 3.23 -3.32 -8.58
CA PHE A 61 4.23 -2.31 -8.93
C PHE A 61 5.36 -2.93 -9.74
N GLU A 62 5.48 -2.50 -11.00
CA GLU A 62 6.45 -3.04 -11.94
C GLU A 62 6.93 -1.99 -12.95
N LYS A 63 8.02 -2.32 -13.63
CA LYS A 63 8.59 -1.47 -14.67
C LYS A 63 8.03 -1.92 -16.03
N SER A 64 7.38 -0.99 -16.73
CA SER A 64 6.90 -1.18 -18.09
C SER A 64 7.61 -0.20 -19.03
N GLY A 65 8.45 -0.74 -19.91
CA GLY A 65 9.34 0.07 -20.76
C GLY A 65 10.28 0.96 -19.93
N SER A 66 10.19 2.27 -20.11
CA SER A 66 10.97 3.27 -19.38
C SER A 66 10.27 3.81 -18.12
N THR A 67 9.01 3.43 -17.87
CA THR A 67 8.21 3.96 -16.76
C THR A 67 7.90 2.88 -15.72
N TRP A 68 7.53 3.32 -14.51
CA TRP A 68 7.00 2.44 -13.48
C TRP A 68 5.48 2.60 -13.41
N ILE A 69 4.78 1.48 -13.45
CA ILE A 69 3.32 1.41 -13.38
C ILE A 69 2.89 0.73 -12.09
N MET A 70 1.74 1.14 -11.57
CA MET A 70 1.14 0.54 -10.39
C MET A 70 -0.38 0.54 -10.50
N TRP A 71 -1.00 -0.48 -9.91
CA TRP A 71 -2.44 -0.59 -9.76
C TRP A 71 -2.75 -1.40 -8.52
N LYS A 72 -4.01 -1.40 -8.11
CA LYS A 72 -4.53 -2.27 -7.06
C LYS A 72 -5.62 -3.17 -7.61
N ASP A 73 -5.66 -4.41 -7.16
CA ASP A 73 -6.70 -5.38 -7.54
C ASP A 73 -7.81 -5.52 -6.48
N ARG A 74 -7.71 -4.71 -5.41
CA ARG A 74 -8.66 -4.65 -4.29
C ARG A 74 -9.08 -3.21 -3.98
N ASN A 75 -10.18 -3.07 -3.24
CA ASN A 75 -10.63 -1.77 -2.76
C ASN A 75 -9.64 -1.15 -1.78
N HIS A 76 -9.10 -1.94 -0.86
CA HIS A 76 -8.12 -1.51 0.14
C HIS A 76 -6.89 -2.40 0.09
N LEU A 77 -5.72 -1.79 0.33
CA LEU A 77 -4.48 -2.50 0.55
C LEU A 77 -4.53 -3.20 1.92
N ILE A 78 -4.38 -4.52 1.91
CA ILE A 78 -4.46 -5.35 3.13
C ILE A 78 -3.04 -5.74 3.50
N LYS A 79 -2.65 -5.48 4.75
CA LYS A 79 -1.31 -5.87 5.22
C LYS A 79 -1.22 -7.40 5.23
N LYS A 80 -0.15 -7.95 4.67
CA LYS A 80 0.05 -9.40 4.63
C LYS A 80 -0.04 -9.95 6.04
N LEU A 81 -0.82 -11.02 6.20
CA LEU A 81 -1.05 -11.69 7.49
C LEU A 81 0.24 -11.99 8.20
N ASP A 82 1.27 -12.23 7.41
CA ASP A 82 2.45 -12.75 8.00
C ASP A 82 3.28 -11.62 8.68
N GLU A 83 3.02 -10.34 8.38
CA GLU A 83 3.44 -9.22 9.24
C GLU A 83 2.50 -8.88 10.41
N THR A 84 1.53 -9.74 10.72
CA THR A 84 0.56 -9.54 11.79
C THR A 84 0.73 -10.58 12.90
N CYS A 85 0.15 -10.32 14.08
CA CYS A 85 0.18 -11.24 15.23
C CYS A 85 -0.38 -12.64 14.91
N SER A 86 -1.09 -12.80 13.80
CA SER A 86 -1.59 -14.07 13.30
C SER A 86 -0.47 -15.07 12.96
N ARG A 87 0.78 -14.65 12.65
CA ARG A 87 1.92 -15.61 12.53
C ARG A 87 2.19 -16.40 13.82
N PHE A 88 1.80 -15.87 14.97
CA PHE A 88 2.02 -16.51 16.27
C PHE A 88 0.87 -17.43 16.70
N LEU A 89 -0.25 -17.39 15.97
CA LEU A 89 -1.31 -18.37 16.13
C LEU A 89 -0.85 -19.63 15.39
N LYS A 90 -0.23 -20.57 16.11
CA LYS A 90 -0.01 -21.92 15.58
C LYS A 90 -1.40 -22.51 15.34
N ASP A 91 -1.66 -23.02 14.14
CA ASP A 91 -2.76 -23.95 13.94
C ASP A 91 -2.46 -25.18 14.79
N ASP A 92 -3.05 -25.23 15.99
CA ASP A 92 -3.25 -26.49 16.70
C ASP A 92 -4.30 -27.30 15.91
N GLU A 93 -3.98 -27.70 14.67
CA GLU A 93 -4.61 -28.84 14.02
C GLU A 93 -4.16 -30.11 14.74
N LYS A 94 -4.63 -30.25 15.97
CA LYS A 94 -5.04 -31.53 16.52
C LYS A 94 -6.55 -31.59 16.42
N GLU A 95 -7.05 -31.90 15.23
CA GLU A 95 -8.36 -32.53 15.11
C GLU A 95 -8.17 -34.04 14.89
N CYS A 96 -8.59 -34.79 15.91
CA CYS A 96 -8.82 -36.23 16.04
C CYS A 96 -7.62 -37.19 16.00
#